data_AF-A0A6P6Y1H2-F1
#
_entry.id   AF-A0A6P6Y1H2-F1
#
_cell.length_a   1.000
_cell.length_b   1.000
_cell.length_c   1.000
_cell.angle_alpha   90.00
_cell.angle_beta   90.00
_cell.angle_gamma   90.00
#
_symmetry.space_group_name_H-M   'P 1'
#
loop_
_entity.id
_entity.type
_entity.pdbx_description
1 polymer ?
#
loop_
_entity_poly.entity_id
_entity_poly.type
_entity_poly.pdbx_seq_one_letter_code
_entity_poly.pdbx_strand_id
1 'polypeptide(L)'
;MMADSNLTDKLQKFCSNMTELEQMATNFSNYYFEQMEEPDNDDNVWNKLDTNITFVYANTSIYWLYLLLKETDLTGEHPIKEEITRVRKYMNDYIQIKRDQPTLNIRIAKNMIRNALWDPSNNIAKTDNHDKRKLDVDNNNHTKTKKYK
;
A
#
# COMPACT_ATOMS: atom_id res chain seq x y z
N MET A 1 27.37 34.82 19.44
CA MET A 1 26.64 34.33 20.63
C MET A 1 25.19 33.93 20.37
N MET A 2 24.41 34.58 19.49
CA MET A 2 23.04 34.10 19.18
C MET A 2 22.96 32.89 18.22
N ALA A 3 23.98 32.69 17.36
CA ALA A 3 24.02 31.56 16.44
C ALA A 3 24.23 30.21 17.17
N ASP A 4 24.99 30.23 18.27
CA ASP A 4 25.35 29.03 19.03
C ASP A 4 24.13 28.46 19.78
N SER A 5 23.25 29.32 20.31
CA SER A 5 21.98 28.90 20.95
C SER A 5 21.05 28.17 19.97
N ASN A 6 20.97 28.62 18.72
CA ASN A 6 20.13 27.95 17.72
C ASN A 6 20.66 26.55 17.36
N LEU A 7 21.98 26.39 17.36
CA LEU A 7 22.63 25.10 17.10
C LEU A 7 22.45 24.13 18.27
N THR A 8 22.64 24.60 19.51
CA THR A 8 22.43 23.77 20.71
C THR A 8 20.99 23.27 20.79
N ASP A 9 20.00 24.11 20.45
CA ASP A 9 18.59 23.72 20.44
C ASP A 9 18.30 22.65 19.37
N LYS A 10 18.92 22.77 18.19
CA LYS A 10 18.81 21.77 17.12
C LYS A 10 19.44 20.43 17.52
N LEU A 11 20.61 20.47 18.15
CA LEU A 11 21.28 19.28 18.65
C LEU A 11 20.47 18.61 19.76
N GLN A 12 19.92 19.39 20.69
CA GLN A 12 19.07 18.86 21.75
C GLN A 12 17.81 18.20 21.18
N LYS A 13 17.14 18.84 20.22
CA LYS A 13 16.00 18.24 19.51
C LYS A 13 16.38 16.96 18.77
N PHE A 14 17.54 16.94 18.11
CA PHE A 14 18.04 15.75 17.44
C PHE A 14 18.24 14.59 18.43
N CYS A 15 18.87 14.84 19.58
CA CYS A 15 19.03 13.83 20.63
C CYS A 15 17.69 13.32 21.16
N SER A 16 16.73 14.20 21.45
CA SER A 16 15.37 13.80 21.86
C SER A 16 14.70 12.90 20.82
N ASN A 17 14.75 13.29 19.55
CA ASN A 17 14.19 12.50 18.46
C ASN A 17 14.87 11.13 18.33
N MET A 18 16.18 11.04 18.59
CA MET A 18 16.91 9.77 18.52
C MET A 18 16.48 8.82 19.65
N THR A 19 16.24 9.35 20.86
CA THR A 19 15.69 8.58 21.98
C THR A 19 14.27 8.08 21.68
N GLU A 20 13.42 8.92 21.08
CA GLU A 20 12.08 8.51 20.64
C GLU A 20 12.16 7.43 19.55
N LEU A 21 13.07 7.58 18.58
CA LEU A 21 13.32 6.58 17.54
C LEU A 21 13.76 5.24 18.14
N GLU A 22 14.63 5.25 19.16
CA GLU A 22 15.07 4.04 19.86
C GLU A 22 13.89 3.30 20.52
N GLN A 23 13.01 4.04 21.22
CA GLN A 23 11.80 3.47 21.81
C GLN A 23 10.89 2.87 20.73
N MET A 24 10.68 3.61 19.63
CA MET A 24 9.85 3.15 18.52
C MET A 24 10.44 1.92 17.84
N ALA A 25 11.76 1.86 17.65
CA ALA A 25 12.45 0.73 17.06
C ALA A 25 12.37 -0.52 17.95
N THR A 26 12.43 -0.36 19.28
CA THR A 26 12.25 -1.46 20.23
C THR A 26 10.84 -2.04 20.14
N ASN A 27 9.83 -1.17 20.18
CA ASN A 27 8.42 -1.58 20.04
C ASN A 27 8.17 -2.28 18.70
N PHE A 28 8.69 -1.71 17.60
CA PHE A 28 8.57 -2.28 16.27
C PHE A 28 9.29 -3.62 16.15
N SER A 29 10.46 -3.80 16.78
CA SER A 29 11.20 -5.07 16.74
C SER A 29 10.43 -6.18 17.45
N ASN A 30 9.84 -5.89 18.62
CA ASN A 30 9.00 -6.86 19.32
C ASN A 30 7.79 -7.26 18.45
N TYR A 31 7.09 -6.27 17.90
CA TYR A 31 5.98 -6.49 16.97
C TYR A 31 6.41 -7.30 15.74
N TYR A 32 7.56 -6.99 15.15
CA TYR A 32 8.10 -7.70 13.99
C TYR A 32 8.31 -9.19 14.30
N PHE A 33 8.96 -9.51 15.42
CA PHE A 33 9.20 -10.91 15.77
C PHE A 33 7.90 -11.66 16.10
N GLU A 34 7.00 -11.04 16.85
CA GLU A 34 5.67 -11.62 17.15
C GLU A 34 4.91 -11.94 15.85
N GLN A 35 4.86 -11.01 14.90
CA GLN A 35 4.20 -11.23 13.61
C GLN A 35 4.87 -12.31 12.76
N MET A 36 6.20 -12.44 12.83
CA MET A 36 6.93 -13.43 12.02
C MET A 36 6.88 -14.85 12.62
N GLU A 37 6.63 -14.99 13.93
CA GLU A 37 6.44 -16.29 14.60
C GLU A 37 5.07 -16.92 14.31
N GLU A 38 4.04 -16.11 14.03
CA GLU A 38 2.73 -16.63 13.67
C GLU A 38 2.80 -17.50 12.41
N PRO A 39 2.04 -18.59 12.29
CA PRO A 39 1.99 -19.38 11.06
C PRO A 39 1.39 -18.56 9.91
N ASP A 40 1.81 -18.86 8.68
CA ASP A 40 1.25 -18.20 7.50
C ASP A 40 -0.23 -18.54 7.34
N ASN A 41 -1.06 -17.51 7.20
CA ASN A 41 -2.49 -17.57 6.92
C ASN A 41 -2.82 -16.51 5.85
N ASP A 42 -3.81 -16.76 5.00
CA ASP A 42 -4.24 -15.90 3.89
C ASP A 42 -4.44 -14.43 4.33
N ASP A 43 -4.94 -14.22 5.56
CA ASP A 43 -5.15 -12.88 6.13
C ASP A 43 -3.86 -12.21 6.65
N ASN A 44 -2.88 -12.99 7.10
CA ASN A 44 -1.66 -12.49 7.75
C ASN A 44 -0.51 -12.24 6.76
N VAL A 45 -0.51 -12.92 5.60
CA VAL A 45 0.58 -12.76 4.59
C VAL A 45 0.80 -11.29 4.23
N TRP A 46 -0.28 -10.52 4.09
CA TRP A 46 -0.20 -9.08 3.78
C TRP A 46 0.42 -8.26 4.91
N ASN A 47 0.07 -8.55 6.16
CA ASN A 47 0.61 -7.84 7.32
C ASN A 47 2.10 -8.15 7.51
N LYS A 48 2.50 -9.41 7.31
CA LYS A 48 3.92 -9.80 7.31
C LYS A 48 4.70 -9.13 6.19
N LEU A 49 4.13 -9.06 4.98
CA LEU A 49 4.77 -8.37 3.86
C LEU A 49 4.95 -6.87 4.15
N ASP A 50 3.92 -6.20 4.67
CA ASP A 50 3.99 -4.78 5.05
C ASP A 50 5.07 -4.52 6.12
N THR A 51 5.11 -5.40 7.12
CA THR A 51 6.08 -5.36 8.22
C THR A 51 7.51 -5.60 7.72
N ASN A 52 7.73 -6.55 6.82
CA ASN A 52 9.02 -6.84 6.19
C ASN A 52 9.53 -5.66 5.35
N ILE A 53 8.67 -5.09 4.49
CA ILE A 53 9.05 -3.94 3.66
C ILE A 53 9.39 -2.73 4.53
N THR A 54 8.60 -2.48 5.57
CA THR A 54 8.85 -1.40 6.53
C THR A 54 10.18 -1.58 7.26
N PHE A 55 10.47 -2.80 7.73
CA PHE A 55 11.73 -3.13 8.40
C PHE A 55 12.94 -2.87 7.50
N VAL A 56 12.93 -3.41 6.28
CA VAL A 56 14.05 -3.28 5.34
C VAL A 56 14.29 -1.80 4.98
N TYR A 57 13.22 -1.02 4.78
CA TYR A 57 13.31 0.41 4.50
C TYR A 57 13.91 1.20 5.67
N ALA A 58 13.41 0.95 6.89
CA ALA A 58 13.90 1.60 8.10
C ALA A 58 15.38 1.25 8.38
N ASN A 59 15.72 -0.05 8.32
CA ASN A 59 17.06 -0.54 8.57
C ASN A 59 18.08 0.06 7.60
N THR A 60 17.75 0.13 6.31
CA THR A 60 18.64 0.75 5.29
C THR A 60 18.84 2.24 5.55
N SER A 61 17.79 2.95 5.98
CA SER A 61 17.85 4.39 6.27
C SER A 61 18.71 4.70 7.51
N ILE A 62 18.54 3.93 8.58
CA ILE A 62 19.34 4.07 9.81
C ILE A 62 20.79 3.66 9.55
N TYR A 63 21.02 2.62 8.74
CA TYR A 63 22.37 2.21 8.38
C TYR A 63 23.11 3.29 7.56
N TRP A 64 22.41 3.97 6.65
CA TRP A 64 22.97 5.13 5.96
C TRP A 64 23.35 6.25 6.93
N LEU A 65 22.49 6.57 7.90
CA LEU A 65 22.80 7.54 8.95
C LEU A 65 24.02 7.12 9.79
N TYR A 66 24.12 5.84 10.13
CA TYR A 66 25.24 5.29 10.87
C TYR A 66 26.58 5.44 10.11
N LEU A 67 26.59 5.19 8.80
CA LEU A 67 27.79 5.39 7.97
C LEU A 67 28.20 6.86 7.90
N LEU A 68 27.24 7.77 7.80
CA LEU A 68 27.48 9.21 7.83
C LEU A 68 28.12 9.65 9.16
N LEU A 69 27.61 9.15 10.28
CA LEU A 69 28.15 9.46 11.61
C LEU A 69 29.53 8.86 11.85
N LYS A 70 29.87 7.75 11.18
CA LYS A 70 31.19 7.14 11.22
C LYS A 70 32.23 7.81 10.32
N GLU A 71 31.87 8.89 9.64
CA GLU A 71 32.74 9.58 8.67
C GLU A 71 33.33 8.62 7.62
N THR A 72 32.59 7.57 7.28
CA THR A 72 33.04 6.63 6.24
C THR A 72 32.95 7.32 4.89
N ASP A 73 34.00 7.24 4.08
CA ASP A 73 34.00 7.85 2.76
C ASP A 73 32.99 7.14 1.84
N LEU A 74 31.88 7.83 1.56
CA LEU A 74 30.78 7.38 0.71
C LEU A 74 30.89 7.92 -0.73
N THR A 75 31.99 8.62 -1.06
CA THR A 75 32.14 9.31 -2.36
C THR A 75 32.42 8.40 -3.56
N GLY A 76 32.55 7.08 -3.38
CA GLY A 76 32.70 6.08 -4.44
C GLY A 76 31.47 5.18 -4.69
N GLU A 77 31.71 4.01 -5.29
CA GLU A 77 30.74 2.90 -5.44
C GLU A 77 30.55 2.17 -4.10
N HIS A 78 29.95 2.84 -3.12
CA HIS A 78 29.61 2.16 -1.86
C HIS A 78 28.39 1.25 -2.07
N PRO A 79 28.42 -0.04 -1.65
CA PRO A 79 27.34 -1.01 -1.85
C PRO A 79 25.97 -0.55 -1.34
N ILE A 80 25.96 0.33 -0.33
CA ILE A 80 24.73 0.92 0.20
C ILE A 80 23.88 1.64 -0.86
N LYS A 81 24.49 2.18 -1.93
CA LYS A 81 23.75 2.85 -3.02
C LYS A 81 22.93 1.83 -3.81
N GLU A 82 23.49 0.64 -4.01
CA GLU A 82 22.78 -0.49 -4.62
C GLU A 82 21.66 -0.98 -3.72
N GLU A 83 21.93 -1.11 -2.41
CA GLU A 83 20.91 -1.51 -1.43
C GLU A 83 19.74 -0.52 -1.36
N ILE A 84 20.00 0.79 -1.31
CA ILE A 84 18.94 1.81 -1.37
C ILE A 84 18.11 1.68 -2.65
N THR A 85 18.76 1.41 -3.78
CA THR A 85 18.08 1.23 -5.07
C THR A 85 17.23 -0.05 -5.08
N ARG A 86 17.76 -1.14 -4.52
CA ARG A 86 17.08 -2.42 -4.36
C ARG A 86 15.84 -2.31 -3.47
N VAL A 87 15.97 -1.65 -2.32
CA VAL A 87 14.85 -1.42 -1.40
C VAL A 87 13.77 -0.53 -2.02
N ARG A 88 14.17 0.53 -2.75
CA ARG A 88 13.23 1.37 -3.50
C ARG A 88 12.45 0.56 -4.55
N LYS A 89 13.12 -0.36 -5.25
CA LYS A 89 12.47 -1.27 -6.19
C LYS A 89 11.41 -2.12 -5.49
N TYR A 90 11.77 -2.79 -4.38
CA TYR A 90 10.81 -3.61 -3.63
C TYR A 90 9.62 -2.81 -3.10
N MET A 91 9.84 -1.58 -2.64
CA MET A 91 8.74 -0.71 -2.21
C MET A 91 7.79 -0.37 -3.35
N ASN A 92 8.33 -0.07 -4.54
CA ASN A 92 7.51 0.20 -5.73
C ASN A 92 6.73 -1.04 -6.17
N ASP A 93 7.38 -2.21 -6.17
CA ASP A 93 6.73 -3.48 -6.48
C ASP A 93 5.60 -3.79 -5.48
N TYR A 94 5.84 -3.56 -4.18
CA TYR A 94 4.82 -3.69 -3.13
C TYR A 94 3.61 -2.77 -3.36
N ILE A 95 3.85 -1.49 -3.65
CA ILE A 95 2.78 -0.52 -3.96
C ILE A 95 1.99 -0.98 -5.18
N GLN A 96 2.66 -1.48 -6.21
CA GLN A 96 2.00 -1.96 -7.42
C GLN A 96 1.13 -3.19 -7.15
N ILE A 97 1.64 -4.17 -6.41
CA ILE A 97 0.90 -5.37 -6.03
C ILE A 97 -0.34 -5.02 -5.21
N LYS A 98 -0.21 -4.08 -4.26
CA LYS A 98 -1.31 -3.61 -3.42
C LYS A 98 -2.39 -2.88 -4.23
N ARG A 99 -1.98 -2.16 -5.28
CA ARG A 99 -2.88 -1.45 -6.19
C ARG A 99 -3.62 -2.41 -7.13
N ASP A 100 -2.92 -3.40 -7.67
CA ASP A 100 -3.45 -4.34 -8.66
C ASP A 100 -4.13 -5.56 -8.01
N GLN A 101 -4.27 -5.54 -6.68
CA GLN A 101 -4.91 -6.61 -5.93
C GLN A 101 -6.33 -6.85 -6.47
N PRO A 102 -6.69 -8.09 -6.85
CA PRO A 102 -8.02 -8.39 -7.37
C PRO A 102 -9.07 -8.11 -6.30
N THR A 103 -9.93 -7.13 -6.57
CA THR A 103 -11.07 -6.80 -5.70
C THR A 103 -12.33 -7.46 -6.23
N LEU A 104 -13.15 -8.01 -5.34
CA LEU A 104 -14.43 -8.58 -5.73
C LEU A 104 -15.37 -7.48 -6.24
N ASN A 105 -15.79 -7.56 -7.51
CA ASN A 105 -16.82 -6.66 -8.02
C ASN A 105 -18.18 -7.03 -7.41
N ILE A 106 -18.55 -6.33 -6.33
CA ILE A 106 -19.77 -6.57 -5.55
C ILE A 106 -21.03 -6.53 -6.44
N ARG A 107 -21.05 -5.68 -7.46
CA ARG A 107 -22.20 -5.54 -8.36
C ARG A 107 -22.37 -6.78 -9.24
N ILE A 108 -21.27 -7.31 -9.79
CA ILE A 108 -21.28 -8.55 -10.58
C ILE A 108 -21.64 -9.72 -9.66
N ALA A 109 -21.03 -9.82 -8.48
CA ALA A 109 -21.32 -10.88 -7.52
C ALA A 109 -22.80 -10.92 -7.13
N LYS A 110 -23.41 -9.76 -6.85
CA LYS A 110 -24.87 -9.64 -6.58
C LYS A 110 -25.70 -10.14 -7.76
N ASN A 111 -25.33 -9.77 -8.98
CA ASN A 111 -26.03 -10.23 -10.18
C ASN A 111 -25.87 -11.73 -10.39
N MET A 112 -24.68 -12.28 -10.14
CA MET A 112 -24.42 -13.73 -10.21
C MET A 112 -25.29 -14.49 -9.21
N ILE A 113 -25.37 -14.04 -7.96
CA ILE A 113 -26.23 -14.64 -6.94
C ILE A 113 -27.70 -14.55 -7.36
N ARG A 114 -28.17 -13.39 -7.81
CA ARG A 114 -29.55 -13.19 -8.26
C ARG A 114 -29.91 -14.09 -9.45
N ASN A 115 -29.00 -14.24 -10.40
CA ASN A 115 -29.19 -15.09 -11.58
C ASN A 115 -29.12 -16.59 -11.20
N ALA A 116 -28.26 -16.97 -10.26
CA ALA A 116 -28.17 -18.34 -9.76
C ALA A 116 -29.42 -18.75 -8.96
N LEU A 117 -30.06 -17.79 -8.27
CA LEU A 117 -31.32 -17.97 -7.55
C LEU A 117 -32.56 -17.74 -8.43
N TRP A 118 -32.38 -17.54 -9.74
CA TRP A 118 -33.49 -17.34 -10.66
C TRP A 118 -34.16 -18.69 -10.95
N ASP A 119 -35.45 -18.80 -10.61
CA ASP A 119 -36.27 -19.97 -10.91
C ASP A 119 -37.35 -19.58 -11.94
N PRO A 120 -37.47 -20.28 -13.08
CA PRO A 120 -38.49 -20.01 -14.09
C PRO A 120 -39.93 -20.16 -13.54
N SER A 121 -40.15 -21.00 -12.53
CA SER A 121 -41.47 -21.22 -11.93
C SER A 121 -42.02 -19.99 -11.18
N ASN A 122 -41.15 -19.11 -10.69
CA ASN A 122 -41.53 -17.86 -10.00
C ASN A 122 -41.90 -16.70 -10.94
N ASN A 123 -41.62 -16.79 -12.25
CA ASN A 123 -41.88 -15.72 -13.22
C ASN A 123 -43.06 -15.96 -14.14
N ILE A 124 -43.65 -17.16 -14.13
CA ILE A 124 -44.89 -17.46 -14.89
C ILE A 124 -46.08 -16.63 -14.37
N ALA A 125 -46.02 -16.13 -13.13
CA ALA A 125 -47.06 -15.28 -12.53
C ALA A 125 -46.94 -13.77 -12.87
N LYS A 126 -45.93 -13.32 -13.63
CA LYS A 126 -45.67 -11.88 -13.86
C LYS A 126 -45.65 -11.43 -15.33
N THR A 127 -45.93 -12.33 -16.27
CA THR A 127 -45.89 -12.00 -17.71
C THR A 127 -47.20 -11.47 -18.30
N ASP A 128 -48.25 -11.28 -17.50
CA ASP A 128 -49.55 -10.83 -18.04
C ASP A 128 -49.82 -9.32 -17.94
N ASN A 129 -48.89 -8.50 -17.43
CA ASN A 129 -49.07 -7.04 -17.43
C ASN A 129 -47.75 -6.28 -17.52
N HIS A 130 -47.29 -5.99 -18.74
CA HIS A 130 -46.79 -4.66 -19.14
C HIS A 130 -46.27 -4.70 -20.59
N ASP A 131 -47.20 -4.78 -21.53
CA ASP A 131 -47.08 -3.94 -22.72
C ASP A 131 -47.11 -2.47 -22.27
N LYS A 132 -46.33 -1.61 -22.92
CA LYS A 132 -46.21 -0.14 -22.73
C LYS A 132 -45.37 0.34 -21.54
N ARG A 133 -44.05 0.47 -21.75
CA ARG A 133 -43.32 1.69 -21.37
C ARG A 133 -42.21 2.01 -22.39
N LYS A 134 -42.67 2.80 -23.36
CA LYS A 134 -42.01 3.74 -24.29
C LYS A 134 -40.49 3.85 -24.22
N LEU A 135 -39.92 3.75 -25.42
CA LEU A 135 -38.71 4.43 -25.87
C LEU A 135 -38.77 5.91 -25.45
N ASP A 136 -38.00 6.30 -24.44
CA ASP A 136 -37.57 7.69 -24.27
C ASP A 136 -36.07 7.73 -24.53
N VAL A 137 -35.78 8.18 -25.75
CA VAL A 137 -34.53 8.77 -26.16
C VAL A 137 -34.34 10.02 -25.31
N ASP A 138 -33.31 10.06 -24.47
CA ASP A 138 -32.56 11.31 -24.32
C ASP A 138 -31.12 11.13 -23.83
N ASN A 139 -30.29 11.94 -24.47
CA ASN A 139 -28.84 11.97 -24.44
C ASN A 139 -28.25 12.33 -23.07
N ASN A 140 -27.19 11.62 -22.66
CA ASN A 140 -25.90 12.29 -22.44
C ASN A 140 -24.72 11.31 -22.36
N ASN A 141 -24.20 10.92 -23.52
CA ASN A 141 -22.85 10.35 -23.65
C ASN A 141 -21.98 11.35 -24.40
N HIS A 142 -21.04 11.98 -23.69
CA HIS A 142 -19.89 12.63 -24.32
C HIS A 142 -18.63 11.78 -24.07
N THR A 143 -18.46 10.76 -24.90
CA THR A 143 -17.15 10.15 -25.14
C THR A 143 -16.97 10.01 -26.66
N LYS A 144 -16.29 11.00 -27.25
CA LYS A 144 -15.81 10.95 -28.63
C LYS A 144 -14.74 9.86 -28.73
N THR A 145 -15.07 8.73 -29.35
CA THR A 145 -14.10 7.73 -29.79
C THR A 145 -13.56 8.08 -31.19
N LYS A 146 -12.23 8.06 -31.29
CA LYS A 146 -11.44 8.22 -32.51
C LYS A 146 -11.78 7.13 -33.53
N LYS A 147 -12.02 7.50 -34.79
CA LYS A 147 -12.01 6.57 -35.93
C LYS A 147 -10.62 6.54 -36.55
N TYR A 148 -10.05 5.34 -36.63
CA TYR A 148 -8.97 5.02 -37.55
C TYR A 148 -9.56 4.86 -38.96
N LYS A 149 -8.98 5.57 -39.94
CA LYS A 149 -8.65 5.03 -41.25
C LYS A 149 -7.52 5.87 -41.86
#